data_AF-A0A2N2F1B7-F1
#
_entry.id   AF-A0A2N2F1B7-F1
#
_cell.length_a   1.000
_cell.length_b   1.000
_cell.length_c   1.000
_cell.angle_alpha   90.00
_cell.angle_beta   90.00
_cell.angle_gamma   90.00
#
_symmetry.space_group_name_H-M   'P 1'
#
loop_
_entity.id
_entity.type
_entity.pdbx_description
1 polymer ?
#
loop_
_entity_poly.entity_id
_entity_poly.type
_entity_poly.pdbx_seq_one_letter_code
_entity_poly.pdbx_strand_id
1 'polypeptide(L)'
;MAGGNGGSGTVIVRYLTLTYFSTATYKSNVLDTASKVVVSSISWNPSTQPAGTNLAVSIRASRESFAADSPTPAWSQITNGSNPGIVGRYIQYASTFTTSVTTSTPLLEDITITYKPAKPWKEKSVVRTGNHSNGFYGGDDWTWQLPVKGGQPVTISAYIRYNTEYLGATYDKPKLTLSGLGINESISATSSAENSWEQRQLSGTPSSDGILTLRTEGFSTNPGAKFYIDDISINQ
;
A
#
# COMPACT_ATOMS: atom_id res chain seq x y z
N MET A 1 27.01 78.25 -14.97
CA MET A 1 27.54 76.91 -15.31
C MET A 1 28.33 76.39 -14.14
N ALA A 2 28.06 75.13 -13.75
CA ALA A 2 28.88 74.20 -12.96
C ALA A 2 29.39 74.65 -11.57
N GLY A 3 29.47 73.80 -10.55
CA GLY A 3 29.23 72.37 -10.45
C GLY A 3 29.34 71.98 -8.97
N GLY A 4 28.41 71.15 -8.49
CA GLY A 4 28.38 70.70 -7.10
C GLY A 4 29.57 69.81 -6.77
N ASN A 5 30.13 70.03 -5.59
CA ASN A 5 31.29 69.31 -5.05
C ASN A 5 30.85 67.90 -4.61
N GLY A 6 31.26 66.87 -5.34
CA GLY A 6 30.93 65.48 -5.03
C GLY A 6 31.84 64.94 -3.93
N GLY A 7 31.31 64.82 -2.71
CA GLY A 7 32.02 64.15 -1.61
C GLY A 7 32.23 62.66 -1.89
N SER A 8 33.41 62.14 -1.56
CA SER A 8 33.70 60.71 -1.66
C SER A 8 32.92 59.93 -0.61
N GLY A 9 32.15 58.93 -1.04
CA GLY A 9 31.45 57.99 -0.17
C GLY A 9 31.70 56.55 -0.62
N THR A 10 31.79 55.62 0.34
CA THR A 10 31.87 54.18 0.06
C THR A 10 30.46 53.59 0.06
N VAL A 11 30.05 53.02 -1.07
CA VAL A 11 28.82 52.22 -1.15
C VAL A 11 29.16 50.78 -0.77
N ILE A 12 28.67 50.31 0.37
CA ILE A 12 28.70 48.89 0.71
C ILE A 12 27.43 48.25 0.15
N VAL A 13 27.54 47.63 -1.03
CA VAL A 13 26.47 46.77 -1.56
C VAL A 13 26.58 45.41 -0.89
N ARG A 14 25.69 45.10 0.06
CA ARG A 14 25.54 43.74 0.60
C ARG A 14 24.49 43.01 -0.23
N TYR A 15 24.93 42.08 -1.07
CA TYR A 15 24.01 41.11 -1.68
C TYR A 15 23.66 40.07 -0.61
N LEU A 16 22.40 40.00 -0.20
CA LEU A 16 21.90 38.85 0.54
C LEU A 16 21.92 37.66 -0.42
N THR A 17 22.81 36.70 -0.20
CA THR A 17 22.76 35.43 -0.91
C THR A 17 21.50 34.71 -0.46
N LEU A 18 20.49 34.65 -1.33
CA LEU A 18 19.32 33.79 -1.10
C LEU A 18 19.80 32.35 -1.27
N THR A 19 19.99 31.64 -0.17
CA THR A 19 20.35 30.23 -0.20
C THR A 19 19.10 29.41 0.10
N TYR A 20 18.73 28.53 -0.83
CA TYR A 20 17.67 27.57 -0.56
C TYR A 20 18.09 26.60 0.54
N PHE A 21 17.15 26.20 1.39
CA PHE A 21 17.36 25.10 2.32
C PHE A 21 17.71 23.84 1.51
N SER A 22 18.71 23.09 1.97
CA SER A 22 19.16 21.87 1.29
C SER A 22 18.10 20.76 1.30
N THR A 23 17.15 20.80 2.24
CA THR A 23 16.01 19.90 2.29
C THR A 23 14.77 20.52 2.92
N ALA A 24 13.60 20.05 2.48
CA ALA A 24 12.31 20.31 3.11
C ALA A 24 11.39 19.10 2.95
N THR A 25 10.48 18.89 3.89
CA THR A 25 9.47 17.84 3.81
C THR A 25 8.09 18.44 3.99
N TYR A 26 7.17 18.05 3.11
CA TYR A 26 5.75 18.30 3.23
C TYR A 26 5.02 16.98 3.52
N LYS A 27 4.05 17.00 4.44
CA LYS A 27 3.10 15.90 4.68
C LYS A 27 1.69 16.41 4.42
N SER A 28 0.89 15.62 3.71
CA SER A 28 -0.53 15.95 3.54
C SER A 28 -1.31 15.73 4.83
N ASN A 29 -2.55 16.19 4.87
CA ASN A 29 -3.53 15.65 5.83
C ASN A 29 -3.77 14.16 5.57
N VAL A 30 -4.29 13.46 6.58
CA VAL A 30 -4.74 12.07 6.43
C VAL A 30 -6.14 12.07 5.81
N LEU A 31 -6.25 11.52 4.61
CA LEU A 31 -7.52 11.31 3.92
C LEU A 31 -8.22 10.08 4.49
N ASP A 32 -9.47 10.21 4.91
CA ASP A 32 -10.35 9.08 5.23
C ASP A 32 -11.25 8.79 4.02
N THR A 33 -11.11 7.60 3.41
CA THR A 33 -11.91 7.16 2.27
C THR A 33 -13.25 6.53 2.66
N ALA A 34 -13.64 6.61 3.94
CA ALA A 34 -14.83 6.03 4.58
C ALA A 34 -14.92 4.49 4.54
N SER A 35 -14.17 3.85 3.66
CA SER A 35 -14.10 2.40 3.48
C SER A 35 -12.71 1.98 3.02
N LYS A 36 -12.38 0.69 3.13
CA LYS A 36 -11.09 0.14 2.69
C LYS A 36 -10.94 0.27 1.16
N VAL A 37 -9.84 0.87 0.72
CA VAL A 37 -9.49 1.06 -0.69
C VAL A 37 -8.11 0.52 -1.00
N VAL A 38 -7.83 0.38 -2.29
CA VAL A 38 -6.49 0.16 -2.85
C VAL A 38 -6.06 1.45 -3.54
N VAL A 39 -4.90 1.98 -3.21
CA VAL A 39 -4.22 3.02 -3.99
C VAL A 39 -3.67 2.37 -5.26
N SER A 40 -4.30 2.68 -6.38
CA SER A 40 -4.03 2.07 -7.69
C SER A 40 -3.11 2.90 -8.60
N SER A 41 -2.92 4.18 -8.30
CA SER A 41 -1.96 5.03 -8.99
C SER A 41 -1.57 6.22 -8.11
N ILE A 42 -0.33 6.65 -8.23
CA ILE A 42 0.14 7.94 -7.73
C ILE A 42 1.02 8.59 -8.80
N SER A 43 0.71 9.83 -9.15
CA SER A 43 1.45 10.60 -10.15
C SER A 43 1.58 12.05 -9.74
N TRP A 44 2.63 12.72 -10.19
CA TRP A 44 2.87 14.13 -9.91
C TRP A 44 3.57 14.84 -11.06
N ASN A 45 3.42 16.16 -11.09
CA ASN A 45 4.09 17.05 -12.03
C ASN A 45 4.90 18.14 -11.32
N PRO A 46 5.99 18.63 -11.94
CA PRO A 46 6.64 18.07 -13.13
C PRO A 46 7.28 16.70 -12.86
N SER A 47 7.35 15.85 -13.88
CA SER A 47 7.98 14.52 -13.78
C SER A 47 9.50 14.56 -13.73
N THR A 48 10.10 15.70 -14.07
CA THR A 48 11.54 15.98 -14.00
C THR A 48 11.79 17.18 -13.08
N GLN A 49 12.99 17.22 -12.50
CA GLN A 49 13.40 18.25 -11.56
C GLN A 49 14.57 19.05 -12.13
N PRO A 50 14.73 20.33 -11.76
CA PRO A 50 15.92 21.10 -12.13
C PRO A 50 17.22 20.37 -11.76
N ALA A 51 18.28 20.56 -12.56
CA ALA A 51 19.57 19.94 -12.30
C ALA A 51 20.10 20.31 -10.90
N GLY A 52 20.62 19.32 -10.18
CA GLY A 52 21.08 19.50 -8.79
C GLY A 52 19.96 19.48 -7.74
N THR A 53 18.72 19.16 -8.14
CA THR A 53 17.57 19.05 -7.24
C THR A 53 16.89 17.70 -7.39
N ASN A 54 16.17 17.26 -6.36
CA ASN A 54 15.42 16.01 -6.38
C ASN A 54 14.14 16.11 -5.54
N LEU A 55 13.10 15.41 -6.02
CA LEU A 55 11.81 15.24 -5.37
C LEU A 55 11.58 13.74 -5.14
N ALA A 56 11.46 13.34 -3.88
CA ALA A 56 11.03 12.00 -3.51
C ALA A 56 9.61 12.05 -2.92
N VAL A 57 8.72 11.17 -3.38
CA VAL A 57 7.36 11.05 -2.85
C VAL A 57 7.20 9.72 -2.16
N SER A 58 6.58 9.74 -0.99
CA SER A 58 6.24 8.56 -0.20
C SER A 58 4.76 8.57 0.15
N ILE A 59 4.19 7.39 0.34
CA ILE A 59 2.80 7.20 0.73
C ILE A 59 2.74 6.20 1.86
N ARG A 60 1.72 6.34 2.69
CA ARG A 60 1.36 5.34 3.70
C ARG A 60 -0.14 5.21 3.79
N ALA A 61 -0.60 4.03 4.18
CA ALA A 61 -2.00 3.80 4.44
C ALA A 61 -2.18 2.86 5.63
N SER A 62 -3.35 2.96 6.27
CA SER A 62 -3.74 2.11 7.39
C SER A 62 -5.23 1.81 7.34
N ARG A 63 -5.62 0.66 7.88
CA ARG A 63 -7.03 0.33 8.16
C ARG A 63 -7.56 1.15 9.35
N GLU A 64 -6.70 1.36 10.33
CA GLU A 64 -6.97 2.13 11.55
C GLU A 64 -6.61 3.61 11.38
N SER A 65 -7.36 4.48 12.07
CA SER A 65 -7.10 5.93 12.04
C SER A 65 -5.73 6.25 12.66
N PHE A 66 -5.01 7.21 12.08
CA PHE A 66 -3.75 7.70 12.63
C PHE A 66 -3.64 9.21 12.46
N ALA A 67 -2.88 9.85 13.36
CA ALA A 67 -2.59 11.28 13.27
C ALA A 67 -1.58 11.58 12.15
N ALA A 68 -1.67 12.76 11.54
CA ALA A 68 -0.79 13.17 10.42
C ALA A 68 0.71 13.07 10.74
N ASP A 69 1.09 13.29 12.00
CA ASP A 69 2.48 13.20 12.47
C ASP A 69 2.82 11.91 13.23
N SER A 70 1.90 10.95 13.25
CA SER A 70 2.16 9.63 13.84
C SER A 70 3.40 8.99 13.20
N PRO A 71 4.28 8.31 13.97
CA PRO A 71 5.42 7.58 13.42
C PRO A 71 5.00 6.33 12.66
N THR A 72 3.79 5.83 12.90
CA THR A 72 3.18 4.68 12.21
C THR A 72 1.86 5.09 11.53
N PRO A 73 1.49 4.49 10.38
CA PRO A 73 2.21 3.46 9.63
C PRO A 73 3.50 3.97 8.98
N ALA A 74 4.38 3.04 8.59
CA ALA A 74 5.64 3.35 7.92
C ALA A 74 5.39 3.96 6.53
N TRP A 75 6.32 4.82 6.09
CA TRP A 75 6.31 5.43 4.77
C TRP A 75 6.90 4.48 3.72
N SER A 76 6.21 4.34 2.59
CA SER A 76 6.70 3.62 1.42
C SER A 76 7.00 4.62 0.31
N GLN A 77 8.26 4.68 -0.13
CA GLN A 77 8.64 5.50 -1.28
C GLN A 77 8.02 4.94 -2.56
N ILE A 78 7.53 5.82 -3.43
CA ILE A 78 6.89 5.44 -4.70
C ILE A 78 7.58 6.08 -5.90
N THR A 79 7.39 5.44 -7.05
CA THR A 79 7.82 5.95 -8.36
C THR A 79 6.66 6.69 -9.04
N ASN A 80 6.97 7.79 -9.74
CA ASN A 80 5.96 8.59 -10.43
C ASN A 80 5.21 7.75 -11.48
N GLY A 81 3.87 7.75 -11.42
CA GLY A 81 3.00 6.99 -12.32
C GLY A 81 2.91 5.50 -12.01
N SER A 82 3.49 5.02 -10.90
CA SER A 82 3.42 3.61 -10.52
C SER A 82 2.07 3.23 -9.90
N ASN A 83 1.73 1.94 -9.96
CA ASN A 83 0.67 1.34 -9.16
C ASN A 83 1.28 0.74 -7.89
N PRO A 84 1.18 1.41 -6.74
CA PRO A 84 1.80 0.92 -5.51
C PRO A 84 1.05 -0.27 -4.91
N GLY A 85 -0.25 -0.41 -5.20
CA GLY A 85 -1.05 -1.51 -4.66
C GLY A 85 -1.21 -1.47 -3.15
N ILE A 86 -1.15 -0.28 -2.55
CA ILE A 86 -1.21 -0.12 -1.09
C ILE A 86 -2.67 -0.13 -0.64
N VAL A 87 -2.97 -0.91 0.39
CA VAL A 87 -4.32 -1.08 0.92
C VAL A 87 -4.50 -0.30 2.22
N GLY A 88 -5.61 0.41 2.36
CA GLY A 88 -5.98 1.09 3.60
C GLY A 88 -7.25 1.92 3.45
N ARG A 89 -7.69 2.52 4.55
CA ARG A 89 -8.80 3.49 4.59
C ARG A 89 -8.27 4.91 4.81
N TYR A 90 -7.27 5.04 5.67
CA TYR A 90 -6.63 6.29 5.99
C TYR A 90 -5.35 6.39 5.16
N ILE A 91 -5.25 7.39 4.27
CA ILE A 91 -4.14 7.54 3.32
C ILE A 91 -3.45 8.88 3.56
N GLN A 92 -2.12 8.89 3.51
CA GLN A 92 -1.32 10.11 3.58
C GLN A 92 -0.14 10.01 2.62
N TYR A 93 0.23 11.13 1.98
CA TYR A 93 1.48 11.24 1.23
C TYR A 93 2.44 12.23 1.88
N ALA A 94 3.72 12.07 1.57
CA ALA A 94 4.77 13.01 1.92
C ALA A 94 5.67 13.26 0.71
N SER A 95 6.19 14.47 0.63
CA SER A 95 7.10 14.90 -0.43
C SER A 95 8.36 15.47 0.22
N THR A 96 9.52 14.93 -0.16
CA THR A 96 10.82 15.41 0.30
C THR A 96 11.54 16.10 -0.85
N PHE A 97 11.81 17.38 -0.64
CA PHE A 97 12.51 18.27 -1.55
C PHE A 97 13.98 18.32 -1.13
N THR A 98 14.90 18.20 -2.08
CA THR A 98 16.34 18.28 -1.83
C THR A 98 17.05 19.10 -2.91
N THR A 99 18.00 19.95 -2.53
CA THR A 99 18.84 20.71 -3.45
C THR A 99 20.28 20.73 -2.98
N SER A 100 21.22 20.56 -3.91
CA SER A 100 22.67 20.70 -3.70
C SER A 100 23.22 21.99 -4.30
N VAL A 101 22.36 22.83 -4.88
CA VAL A 101 22.73 24.09 -5.53
C VAL A 101 21.98 25.25 -4.90
N THR A 102 22.60 26.44 -4.91
CA THR A 102 21.99 27.64 -4.29
C THR A 102 21.03 28.38 -5.22
N THR A 103 20.92 27.95 -6.49
CA THR A 103 20.19 28.68 -7.54
C THR A 103 18.86 28.05 -7.93
N SER A 104 18.58 26.82 -7.48
CA SER A 104 17.41 26.04 -7.90
C SER A 104 16.80 25.27 -6.73
N THR A 105 15.48 25.06 -6.79
CA THR A 105 14.70 24.24 -5.85
C THR A 105 13.91 23.19 -6.64
N PRO A 106 13.65 21.99 -6.09
CA PRO A 106 12.69 21.08 -6.70
C PRO A 106 11.28 21.68 -6.67
N LEU A 107 10.43 21.18 -7.55
CA LEU A 107 9.06 21.64 -7.76
C LEU A 107 8.08 20.46 -7.71
N LEU A 108 6.96 20.70 -7.04
CA LEU A 108 5.77 19.85 -7.08
C LEU A 108 4.56 20.78 -7.31
N GLU A 109 4.00 20.73 -8.51
CA GLU A 109 2.84 21.56 -8.90
C GLU A 109 1.53 20.88 -8.49
N ASP A 110 1.41 19.60 -8.83
CA ASP A 110 0.26 18.77 -8.46
C ASP A 110 0.69 17.34 -8.17
N ILE A 111 -0.13 16.68 -7.34
CA ILE A 111 -0.05 15.25 -7.08
C ILE A 111 -1.45 14.67 -7.12
N THR A 112 -1.59 13.60 -7.89
CA THR A 112 -2.84 12.87 -8.08
C THR A 112 -2.70 11.48 -7.48
N ILE A 113 -3.63 11.12 -6.58
CA ILE A 113 -3.73 9.79 -5.98
C ILE A 113 -5.06 9.18 -6.43
N THR A 114 -4.98 8.07 -7.16
CA THR A 114 -6.16 7.33 -7.61
C THR A 114 -6.33 6.08 -6.77
N TYR A 115 -7.50 5.93 -6.15
CA TYR A 115 -7.85 4.75 -5.37
C TYR A 115 -9.18 4.14 -5.82
N LYS A 116 -9.39 2.86 -5.49
CA LYS A 116 -10.61 2.10 -5.80
C LYS A 116 -11.01 1.19 -4.65
N PRO A 117 -12.27 0.74 -4.55
CA PRO A 117 -12.68 -0.23 -3.54
C PRO A 117 -11.76 -1.45 -3.52
N ALA A 118 -11.34 -1.87 -2.33
CA ALA A 118 -10.51 -3.06 -2.16
C ALA A 118 -11.37 -4.31 -2.33
N LYS A 119 -11.15 -5.01 -3.45
CA LYS A 119 -11.84 -6.24 -3.85
C LYS A 119 -10.83 -7.12 -4.61
N PRO A 120 -10.97 -8.47 -4.52
CA PRO A 120 -10.17 -9.35 -5.34
C PRO A 120 -10.30 -9.02 -6.83
N TRP A 121 -9.19 -9.02 -7.56
CA TRP A 121 -9.24 -9.00 -9.02
C TRP A 121 -9.18 -10.41 -9.57
N LYS A 122 -9.71 -10.57 -10.79
CA LYS A 122 -9.55 -11.81 -11.57
C LYS A 122 -8.14 -11.82 -12.15
N GLU A 123 -7.24 -12.58 -11.55
CA GLU A 123 -5.87 -12.74 -12.01
C GLU A 123 -5.83 -13.79 -13.11
N LYS A 124 -5.21 -13.47 -14.26
CA LYS A 124 -5.20 -14.35 -15.44
C LYS A 124 -3.82 -14.91 -15.77
N SER A 125 -2.75 -14.34 -15.21
CA SER A 125 -1.37 -14.74 -15.47
C SER A 125 -0.81 -15.66 -14.38
N VAL A 126 -1.24 -15.46 -13.13
CA VAL A 126 -0.85 -16.30 -12.00
C VAL A 126 -2.07 -17.16 -11.61
N VAL A 127 -2.18 -18.31 -12.26
CA VAL A 127 -3.32 -19.22 -12.12
C VAL A 127 -2.80 -20.59 -11.75
N ARG A 128 -3.51 -21.32 -10.88
CA ARG A 128 -3.19 -22.71 -10.58
C ARG A 128 -3.85 -23.64 -11.58
N THR A 129 -5.18 -23.56 -11.68
CA THR A 129 -5.98 -24.28 -12.68
C THR A 129 -7.09 -23.40 -13.25
N GLY A 130 -7.66 -23.80 -14.38
CA GLY A 130 -8.72 -23.05 -15.04
C GLY A 130 -8.26 -21.72 -15.65
N ASN A 131 -9.16 -20.72 -15.64
CA ASN A 131 -8.99 -19.48 -16.41
C ASN A 131 -8.51 -18.28 -15.59
N HIS A 132 -8.64 -18.34 -14.27
CA HIS A 132 -8.26 -17.24 -13.38
C HIS A 132 -8.13 -17.72 -11.93
N SER A 133 -7.29 -17.03 -11.16
CA SER A 133 -7.29 -17.07 -9.69
C SER A 133 -7.86 -15.78 -9.11
N ASN A 134 -8.07 -15.73 -7.79
CA ASN A 134 -8.41 -14.51 -7.07
C ASN A 134 -7.12 -13.82 -6.61
N GLY A 135 -6.81 -12.66 -7.18
CA GLY A 135 -5.65 -11.87 -6.81
C GLY A 135 -5.98 -10.79 -5.76
N PHE A 136 -5.04 -10.56 -4.86
CA PHE A 136 -5.13 -9.62 -3.74
C PHE A 136 -3.84 -8.83 -3.57
N TYR A 137 -3.96 -7.58 -3.13
CA TYR A 137 -2.80 -6.77 -2.76
C TYR A 137 -2.32 -7.15 -1.36
N GLY A 138 -1.05 -6.86 -1.04
CA GLY A 138 -0.35 -7.39 0.13
C GLY A 138 -1.11 -7.33 1.45
N GLY A 139 -1.80 -6.22 1.69
CA GLY A 139 -2.57 -5.96 2.91
C GLY A 139 -4.09 -6.05 2.75
N ASP A 140 -4.58 -6.68 1.67
CA ASP A 140 -6.02 -6.83 1.41
C ASP A 140 -6.65 -7.98 2.21
N ASP A 141 -7.98 -7.97 2.32
CA ASP A 141 -8.75 -9.09 2.86
C ASP A 141 -10.08 -9.22 2.14
N TRP A 142 -10.64 -10.42 2.18
CA TRP A 142 -11.93 -10.72 1.58
C TRP A 142 -12.62 -11.88 2.29
N THR A 143 -13.95 -11.89 2.24
CA THR A 143 -14.77 -12.94 2.86
C THR A 143 -15.69 -13.60 1.83
N TRP A 144 -15.70 -14.93 1.85
CA TRP A 144 -16.73 -15.74 1.21
C TRP A 144 -17.70 -16.29 2.27
N GLN A 145 -18.97 -16.36 1.90
CA GLN A 145 -20.02 -16.97 2.71
C GLN A 145 -20.26 -18.41 2.24
N LEU A 146 -20.28 -19.34 3.19
CA LEU A 146 -20.34 -20.77 2.94
C LEU A 146 -21.58 -21.36 3.62
N PRO A 147 -22.62 -21.75 2.87
CA PRO A 147 -23.75 -22.46 3.46
C PRO A 147 -23.33 -23.87 3.90
N VAL A 148 -23.70 -24.27 5.11
CA VAL A 148 -23.34 -25.55 5.72
C VAL A 148 -24.49 -26.17 6.52
N LYS A 149 -24.39 -27.48 6.74
CA LYS A 149 -25.23 -28.27 7.63
C LYS A 149 -24.60 -28.42 9.02
N GLY A 150 -25.44 -28.30 10.05
CA GLY A 150 -25.06 -28.52 11.44
C GLY A 150 -24.77 -29.98 11.74
N GLY A 151 -23.82 -30.22 12.63
CA GLY A 151 -23.42 -31.56 13.07
C GLY A 151 -22.64 -32.39 12.03
N GLN A 152 -22.46 -31.89 10.81
CA GLN A 152 -21.68 -32.55 9.76
C GLN A 152 -20.31 -31.89 9.61
N PRO A 153 -19.19 -32.63 9.69
CA PRO A 153 -17.86 -32.07 9.47
C PRO A 153 -17.77 -31.38 8.11
N VAL A 154 -17.21 -30.17 8.08
CA VAL A 154 -16.87 -29.46 6.84
C VAL A 154 -15.35 -29.39 6.73
N THR A 155 -14.86 -29.57 5.51
CA THR A 155 -13.46 -29.36 5.14
C THR A 155 -13.40 -28.35 4.01
N ILE A 156 -12.58 -27.32 4.20
CA ILE A 156 -12.25 -26.33 3.18
C ILE A 156 -10.81 -26.56 2.76
N SER A 157 -10.56 -26.65 1.46
CA SER A 157 -9.21 -26.55 0.92
C SER A 157 -9.11 -25.41 -0.07
N ALA A 158 -7.95 -24.76 -0.12
CA ALA A 158 -7.66 -23.71 -1.08
C ALA A 158 -6.15 -23.66 -1.33
N TYR A 159 -5.76 -23.18 -2.49
CA TYR A 159 -4.36 -22.95 -2.81
C TYR A 159 -3.99 -21.50 -2.62
N ILE A 160 -2.86 -21.27 -1.96
CA ILE A 160 -2.32 -19.94 -1.66
C ILE A 160 -0.97 -19.78 -2.38
N ARG A 161 -0.72 -18.59 -2.91
CA ARG A 161 0.58 -18.15 -3.45
C ARG A 161 0.81 -16.69 -3.10
N TYR A 162 2.05 -16.26 -2.90
CA TYR A 162 2.41 -14.85 -2.80
C TYR A 162 3.70 -14.55 -3.59
N ASN A 163 3.95 -13.29 -3.94
CA ASN A 163 5.16 -12.89 -4.69
C ASN A 163 6.32 -12.47 -3.76
N THR A 164 7.53 -12.37 -4.31
CA THR A 164 8.70 -11.94 -3.54
C THR A 164 8.54 -10.55 -2.93
N GLU A 165 7.85 -9.63 -3.62
CA GLU A 165 7.53 -8.30 -3.09
C GLU A 165 6.61 -8.34 -1.86
N TYR A 166 6.00 -9.48 -1.55
CA TYR A 166 5.25 -9.64 -0.31
C TYR A 166 6.14 -9.52 0.94
N LEU A 167 7.43 -9.87 0.82
CA LEU A 167 8.40 -9.90 1.93
C LEU A 167 7.90 -10.74 3.11
N GLY A 168 7.52 -12.00 2.85
CA GLY A 168 6.94 -12.92 3.86
C GLY A 168 7.87 -13.31 5.02
N ALA A 169 9.12 -12.84 5.03
CA ALA A 169 10.02 -12.91 6.18
C ALA A 169 9.89 -11.69 7.12
N THR A 170 9.36 -10.57 6.62
CA THR A 170 9.14 -9.32 7.37
C THR A 170 7.69 -9.20 7.84
N TYR A 171 6.74 -9.61 7.00
CA TYR A 171 5.31 -9.55 7.30
C TYR A 171 4.74 -10.95 7.54
N ASP A 172 3.65 -11.01 8.32
CA ASP A 172 2.83 -12.21 8.42
C ASP A 172 2.36 -12.63 7.03
N LYS A 173 2.43 -13.94 6.76
CA LYS A 173 2.07 -14.51 5.45
C LYS A 173 0.54 -14.52 5.28
N PRO A 174 0.05 -14.59 4.02
CA PRO A 174 -1.38 -14.65 3.76
C PRO A 174 -2.04 -15.77 4.58
N LYS A 175 -3.22 -15.48 5.13
CA LYS A 175 -3.91 -16.34 6.08
C LYS A 175 -5.35 -16.60 5.64
N LEU A 176 -5.79 -17.84 5.81
CA LEU A 176 -7.19 -18.22 5.73
C LEU A 176 -7.75 -18.41 7.13
N THR A 177 -8.98 -17.96 7.35
CA THR A 177 -9.70 -18.11 8.62
C THR A 177 -11.12 -18.60 8.33
N LEU A 178 -11.51 -19.74 8.90
CA LEU A 178 -12.87 -20.26 8.88
C LEU A 178 -13.53 -19.97 10.22
N SER A 179 -14.68 -19.29 10.21
CA SER A 179 -15.33 -18.85 11.43
C SER A 179 -16.86 -18.86 11.35
N GLY A 180 -17.50 -19.00 12.51
CA GLY A 180 -18.95 -19.01 12.68
C GLY A 180 -19.46 -20.39 13.13
N LEU A 181 -20.68 -20.43 13.67
CA LEU A 181 -21.38 -21.67 14.04
C LEU A 181 -20.52 -22.61 14.92
N GLY A 182 -19.78 -22.05 15.89
CA GLY A 182 -18.90 -22.80 16.78
C GLY A 182 -17.50 -23.12 16.23
N ILE A 183 -17.19 -22.75 14.99
CA ILE A 183 -15.87 -22.89 14.38
C ILE A 183 -15.09 -21.57 14.49
N ASN A 184 -13.80 -21.68 14.81
CA ASN A 184 -12.82 -20.59 14.74
C ASN A 184 -11.43 -21.19 14.49
N GLU A 185 -11.08 -21.35 13.22
CA GLU A 185 -9.83 -21.98 12.79
C GLU A 185 -9.12 -21.07 11.79
N SER A 186 -7.79 -21.02 11.84
CA SER A 186 -7.00 -20.25 10.88
C SER A 186 -5.71 -20.95 10.52
N ILE A 187 -5.27 -20.76 9.27
CA ILE A 187 -4.03 -21.31 8.74
C ILE A 187 -3.35 -20.28 7.84
N SER A 188 -2.07 -20.02 8.10
CA SER A 188 -1.23 -19.17 7.24
C SER A 188 -0.51 -19.99 6.17
N ALA A 189 -0.18 -19.35 5.06
CA ALA A 189 0.79 -19.86 4.10
C ALA A 189 2.18 -20.04 4.75
N THR A 190 3.03 -20.90 4.17
CA THR A 190 4.45 -21.04 4.56
C THR A 190 5.33 -20.35 3.53
N SER A 191 6.65 -20.37 3.75
CA SER A 191 7.64 -19.96 2.76
C SER A 191 7.53 -20.72 1.44
N SER A 192 6.94 -21.92 1.42
CA SER A 192 6.76 -22.68 0.17
C SER A 192 5.74 -22.03 -0.79
N ALA A 193 4.90 -21.13 -0.31
CA ALA A 193 3.95 -20.38 -1.14
C ALA A 193 4.57 -19.16 -1.83
N GLU A 194 5.83 -18.83 -1.56
CA GLU A 194 6.53 -17.77 -2.30
C GLU A 194 6.78 -18.21 -3.73
N ASN A 195 6.17 -17.51 -4.68
CA ASN A 195 6.20 -17.81 -6.10
C ASN A 195 5.88 -19.28 -6.46
N SER A 196 5.12 -19.96 -5.61
CA SER A 196 4.64 -21.32 -5.84
C SER A 196 3.28 -21.53 -5.17
N TRP A 197 2.48 -22.45 -5.70
CA TRP A 197 1.15 -22.75 -5.14
C TRP A 197 1.26 -23.77 -4.03
N GLU A 198 0.71 -23.44 -2.86
CA GLU A 198 0.66 -24.30 -1.67
C GLU A 198 -0.79 -24.59 -1.30
N GLN A 199 -1.16 -25.86 -1.09
CA GLN A 199 -2.49 -26.20 -0.60
C GLN A 199 -2.57 -25.96 0.91
N ARG A 200 -3.68 -25.37 1.35
CA ARG A 200 -4.06 -25.22 2.74
C ARG A 200 -5.44 -25.80 2.99
N GLN A 201 -5.65 -26.25 4.22
CA GLN A 201 -6.88 -26.91 4.63
C GLN A 201 -7.31 -26.39 6.00
N LEU A 202 -8.61 -26.22 6.15
CA LEU A 202 -9.31 -25.89 7.39
C LEU A 202 -10.44 -26.92 7.55
N SER A 203 -10.76 -27.31 8.77
CA SER A 203 -11.85 -28.22 9.10
C SER A 203 -12.53 -27.90 10.42
N GLY A 204 -13.83 -28.21 10.51
CA GLY A 204 -14.57 -28.13 11.77
C GLY A 204 -15.97 -28.72 11.63
N THR A 205 -16.69 -28.80 12.74
CA THR A 205 -18.09 -29.27 12.75
C THR A 205 -19.00 -28.13 13.17
N PRO A 206 -19.84 -27.57 12.28
CA PRO A 206 -20.76 -26.49 12.61
C PRO A 206 -21.79 -26.94 13.65
N SER A 207 -22.13 -26.08 14.60
CA SER A 207 -23.11 -26.38 15.67
C SER A 207 -24.56 -26.42 15.17
N SER A 208 -24.85 -25.83 14.02
CA SER A 208 -26.18 -25.72 13.42
C SER A 208 -26.09 -25.52 11.91
N ASP A 209 -27.20 -25.68 11.21
CA ASP A 209 -27.33 -25.21 9.83
C ASP A 209 -27.12 -23.69 9.78
N GLY A 210 -26.47 -23.18 8.73
CA GLY A 210 -26.25 -21.74 8.58
C GLY A 210 -25.15 -21.38 7.61
N ILE A 211 -24.56 -20.19 7.82
CA ILE A 211 -23.45 -19.65 7.02
C ILE A 211 -22.18 -19.60 7.86
N LEU A 212 -21.11 -20.21 7.36
CA LEU A 212 -19.75 -19.94 7.81
C LEU A 212 -19.13 -18.80 6.99
N THR A 213 -18.14 -18.15 7.57
CA THR A 213 -17.29 -17.18 6.88
C THR A 213 -15.91 -17.77 6.64
N LEU A 214 -15.51 -17.85 5.37
CA LEU A 214 -14.11 -18.04 4.99
C LEU A 214 -13.51 -16.68 4.67
N ARG A 215 -12.57 -16.23 5.49
CA ARG A 215 -11.83 -15.01 5.28
C ARG A 215 -10.44 -15.32 4.76
N THR A 216 -9.99 -14.56 3.76
CA THR A 216 -8.57 -14.48 3.39
C THR A 216 -8.03 -13.11 3.80
N GLU A 217 -6.79 -13.07 4.28
CA GLU A 217 -6.15 -11.85 4.78
C GLU A 217 -4.68 -11.83 4.37
N GLY A 218 -4.23 -10.67 3.92
CA GLY A 218 -2.82 -10.33 3.80
C GLY A 218 -2.41 -9.21 4.75
N PHE A 219 -1.12 -9.15 5.05
CA PHE A 219 -0.53 -8.27 6.06
C PHE A 219 0.63 -7.42 5.53
N SER A 220 1.05 -7.63 4.28
CA SER A 220 2.18 -6.88 3.71
C SER A 220 1.76 -5.48 3.30
N THR A 221 2.46 -4.48 3.84
CA THR A 221 2.34 -3.08 3.41
C THR A 221 3.38 -2.69 2.35
N ASN A 222 4.18 -3.66 1.87
CA ASN A 222 5.21 -3.38 0.88
C ASN A 222 4.57 -3.07 -0.50
N PRO A 223 5.00 -2.01 -1.20
CA PRO A 223 4.53 -1.73 -2.55
C PRO A 223 4.76 -2.91 -3.49
N GLY A 224 3.77 -3.24 -4.30
CA GLY A 224 3.84 -4.37 -5.23
C GLY A 224 3.62 -5.75 -4.60
N ALA A 225 3.47 -5.86 -3.28
CA ALA A 225 3.08 -7.10 -2.61
C ALA A 225 1.73 -7.60 -3.14
N LYS A 226 1.66 -8.89 -3.47
CA LYS A 226 0.46 -9.57 -3.96
C LYS A 226 0.38 -10.98 -3.40
N PHE A 227 -0.84 -11.44 -3.19
CA PHE A 227 -1.13 -12.84 -2.91
C PHE A 227 -2.35 -13.31 -3.70
N TYR A 228 -2.49 -14.62 -3.82
CA TYR A 228 -3.46 -15.25 -4.69
C TYR A 228 -4.10 -16.43 -4.00
N ILE A 229 -5.41 -16.58 -4.19
CA ILE A 229 -6.19 -17.72 -3.72
C ILE A 229 -6.86 -18.38 -4.93
N ASP A 230 -6.69 -19.69 -5.06
CA ASP A 230 -7.25 -20.47 -6.16
C ASP A 230 -7.80 -21.82 -5.69
N ASP A 231 -8.60 -22.47 -6.55
CA ASP A 231 -9.17 -23.81 -6.34
C ASP A 231 -9.81 -23.99 -4.95
N ILE A 232 -10.61 -23.02 -4.50
CA ILE A 232 -11.36 -23.13 -3.24
C ILE A 232 -12.37 -24.27 -3.38
N SER A 233 -12.25 -25.29 -2.55
CA SER A 233 -13.11 -26.47 -2.53
C SER A 233 -13.69 -26.70 -1.14
N ILE A 234 -14.97 -27.06 -1.11
CA ILE A 234 -15.76 -27.31 0.09
C ILE A 234 -16.23 -28.76 0.03
N ASN A 235 -15.98 -29.51 1.10
CA ASN A 235 -16.48 -30.87 1.24
C ASN A 235 -17.27 -31.00 2.56
N GLN A 236 -18.53 -31.42 2.45
CA GLN A 236 -19.44 -31.70 3.56
C GLN A 236 -20.43 -32.79 3.14
#